data_AF-A0A7D6CRP8-F1
#
_entry.id   AF-A0A7D6CRP8-F1
#
_cell.length_a   1.000
_cell.length_b   1.000
_cell.length_c   1.000
_cell.angle_alpha   90.00
_cell.angle_beta   90.00
_cell.angle_gamma   90.00
#
_symmetry.space_group_name_H-M   'P 1'
#
loop_
_entity.id
_entity.type
_entity.pdbx_description
1 polymer ?
#
loop_
_entity_poly.entity_id
_entity_poly.type
_entity_poly.pdbx_seq_one_letter_code
_entity_poly.pdbx_strand_id
1 'polypeptide(L)' 'MRVNDLPIVGDLLESGAEDRVFDSLLFVGPLLILFIALVGRSILTTGLALSYVVFFTAYVLYRGVRN' A
#
# COMPACT_ATOMS: atom_id res chain seq x y z
N MET A 1 7.66 -17.05 15.74
CA MET A 1 8.01 -17.09 14.31
C MET A 1 7.82 -15.69 13.78
N ARG A 2 8.89 -15.03 13.31
CA ARG A 2 8.83 -13.67 12.77
C ARG A 2 8.41 -13.78 11.31
N VAL A 3 7.54 -12.88 10.87
CA VAL A 3 7.01 -12.85 9.48
C VAL A 3 8.15 -12.68 8.44
N ASN A 4 9.34 -12.25 8.89
CA ASN A 4 10.55 -12.09 8.08
C ASN A 4 11.23 -13.39 7.61
N ASP A 5 10.85 -14.57 8.10
CA ASP A 5 11.49 -15.84 7.68
C ASP A 5 10.89 -16.40 6.37
N LEU A 6 9.95 -15.68 5.73
CA LEU A 6 9.41 -16.04 4.43
C LEU A 6 10.26 -15.36 3.33
N PRO A 7 11.11 -16.09 2.59
CA PRO A 7 12.03 -15.50 1.60
C PRO A 7 11.32 -14.76 0.46
N ILE A 8 10.03 -15.04 0.24
CA ILE A 8 9.23 -14.35 -0.78
C ILE A 8 8.69 -13.00 -0.26
N VAL A 9 8.54 -12.83 1.06
CA VAL A 9 7.92 -11.63 1.67
C VAL A 9 8.99 -10.73 2.31
N GLY A 10 10.08 -11.32 2.83
CA GLY A 10 11.22 -10.60 3.40
C GLY A 10 11.87 -9.64 2.40
N ASP A 11 12.22 -10.13 1.21
CA ASP A 11 12.86 -9.31 0.18
C ASP A 11 11.96 -8.16 -0.31
N LEU A 12 10.64 -8.35 -0.37
CA LEU A 12 9.68 -7.29 -0.75
C LEU A 12 9.47 -6.24 0.35
N LEU A 13 9.60 -6.61 1.63
CA LEU A 13 9.55 -5.69 2.76
C LEU A 13 10.86 -4.92 2.93
N GLU A 14 12.01 -5.57 2.73
CA GLU A 14 13.33 -4.94 2.82
C GLU A 14 13.62 -4.02 1.62
N SER A 15 13.18 -4.38 0.40
CA SER A 15 13.30 -3.50 -0.77
C SER A 15 12.32 -2.32 -0.76
N GLY A 16 11.28 -2.36 0.07
CA GLY A 16 10.37 -1.23 0.30
C GLY A 16 10.99 -0.06 1.08
N ALA A 17 11.86 -0.37 2.06
CA ALA A 17 12.36 0.60 3.04
C ALA A 17 13.30 1.70 2.48
N GLU A 18 13.81 1.53 1.26
CA GLU A 18 14.64 2.55 0.58
C GLU A 18 13.82 3.49 -0.34
N ASP A 19 12.51 3.25 -0.49
CA ASP A 19 11.66 4.03 -1.38
C ASP A 19 10.59 4.81 -0.63
N ARG A 20 10.87 6.10 -0.49
CA ARG A 20 9.97 7.09 0.13
C ARG A 20 8.58 7.12 -0.51
N VAL A 21 8.42 6.78 -1.79
CA VAL A 21 7.10 6.78 -2.44
C VAL A 21 6.28 5.59 -1.95
N PHE A 22 6.87 4.40 -1.92
CA PHE A 22 6.22 3.20 -1.39
C PHE A 22 5.83 3.39 0.09
N ASP A 23 6.76 3.89 0.92
CA ASP A 23 6.51 4.14 2.34
C ASP A 23 5.39 5.15 2.57
N SER A 24 5.39 6.25 1.80
CA SER A 24 4.33 7.26 1.88
C SER A 24 2.99 6.66 1.47
N LEU A 25 2.96 5.87 0.40
CA LEU A 25 1.75 5.23 -0.09
C LEU A 25 1.21 4.25 0.95
N LEU A 26 2.08 3.45 1.58
CA LEU A 26 1.72 2.54 2.65
C LEU A 26 1.09 3.27 3.84
N PHE A 27 1.63 4.44 4.23
CA PHE A 27 1.10 5.26 5.32
C PHE A 27 -0.25 5.94 4.98
N VAL A 28 -0.47 6.28 3.70
CA VAL A 28 -1.75 6.81 3.22
C VAL A 28 -2.88 5.79 3.40
N GLY A 29 -2.62 4.49 3.30
CA GLY A 29 -3.62 3.44 3.52
C GLY A 29 -4.34 3.54 4.87
N PRO A 30 -3.64 3.47 6.02
CA PRO A 30 -4.21 3.68 7.35
C PRO A 30 -4.93 5.02 7.52
N LEU A 31 -4.39 6.12 6.97
CA LEU A 31 -5.04 7.42 7.02
C LEU A 31 -6.36 7.43 6.24
N LEU A 32 -6.39 6.79 5.09
CA LEU A 32 -7.58 6.67 4.26
C LEU A 32 -8.64 5.82 4.98
N ILE A 33 -8.25 4.73 5.65
CA ILE A 33 -9.16 3.94 6.48
C ILE A 33 -9.74 4.78 7.63
N LEU A 34 -8.91 5.55 8.34
CA LEU A 34 -9.38 6.46 9.39
C LEU A 34 -10.36 7.51 8.84
N PHE A 35 -10.05 8.09 7.68
CA PHE A 35 -10.94 9.04 7.01
C PHE A 35 -12.29 8.41 6.66
N ILE A 36 -12.31 7.20 6.11
CA ILE A 36 -13.54 6.48 5.80
C ILE A 36 -14.31 6.11 7.07
N ALA A 37 -13.61 5.77 8.15
CA ALA A 37 -14.25 5.48 9.44
C ALA A 37 -14.94 6.72 10.03
N LEU A 38 -14.37 7.91 9.84
CA LEU A 38 -14.92 9.18 10.32
C LEU A 38 -16.06 9.71 9.44
N VAL A 39 -15.87 9.71 8.12
CA VAL A 39 -16.84 10.26 7.15
C VAL A 39 -17.97 9.27 6.86
N GLY A 40 -17.72 7.98 7.07
CA GLY A 40 -18.63 6.90 6.75
C GLY A 40 -18.46 6.39 5.32
N ARG A 41 -18.99 5.19 5.08
CA ARG A 41 -18.91 4.52 3.78
C ARG A 41 -19.95 5.09 2.81
N SER A 42 -19.46 5.67 1.71
CA SER A 42 -20.25 6.17 0.59
C SER A 42 -19.65 5.70 -0.75
N ILE A 43 -20.34 5.98 -1.86
CA ILE A 43 -19.82 5.73 -3.21
C ILE A 43 -18.51 6.51 -3.44
N LEU A 44 -18.41 7.74 -2.91
CA LEU A 44 -17.22 8.57 -3.04
C LEU A 44 -16.03 7.96 -2.31
N THR A 45 -16.20 7.59 -1.04
CA THR A 45 -15.12 6.97 -0.26
C THR A 45 -14.73 5.60 -0.79
N THR A 46 -15.69 4.85 -1.34
CA THR A 46 -15.41 3.55 -1.98
C THR A 46 -14.60 3.76 -3.26
N GLY A 47 -14.92 4.77 -4.07
CA GLY A 47 -14.12 5.13 -5.25
C GLY A 47 -12.70 5.57 -4.89
N LEU A 48 -12.55 6.34 -3.81
CA LEU A 48 -11.25 6.77 -3.27
C LEU A 48 -10.39 5.58 -2.78
N ALA A 49 -11.02 4.62 -2.09
CA ALA A 49 -10.34 3.40 -1.68
C ALA A 49 -9.91 2.56 -2.89
N LEU A 50 -10.80 2.43 -3.89
CA LEU A 50 -10.50 1.68 -5.10
C LEU A 50 -9.33 2.30 -5.88
N SER A 51 -9.34 3.62 -6.07
CA SER A 51 -8.26 4.32 -6.79
C SER A 51 -6.92 4.19 -6.06
N TYR A 52 -6.92 4.29 -4.73
CA TYR A 52 -5.75 4.02 -3.91
C TYR A 52 -5.21 2.60 -4.12
N VAL A 53 -6.07 1.58 -4.05
CA VAL A 53 -5.66 0.17 -4.23
C VAL A 53 -5.11 -0.08 -5.63
N VAL A 54 -5.77 0.43 -6.68
CA VAL A 54 -5.31 0.29 -8.06
C VAL A 54 -3.95 0.94 -8.24
N PHE A 55 -3.79 2.18 -7.77
CA PHE A 55 -2.53 2.90 -7.88
C PHE A 55 -1.40 2.21 -7.10
N PHE A 56 -1.66 1.79 -5.86
CA PHE A 56 -0.70 1.04 -5.05
C PHE A 56 -0.26 -0.25 -5.74
N THR A 57 -1.22 -1.02 -6.25
CA THR A 57 -0.93 -2.28 -6.95
C THR A 57 -0.14 -2.04 -8.23
N ALA A 58 -0.54 -1.06 -9.04
CA ALA A 58 0.17 -0.70 -10.27
C ALA A 58 1.59 -0.22 -9.99
N TYR A 59 1.78 0.58 -8.95
CA TYR A 59 3.09 1.07 -8.52
C TYR A 59 4.01 -0.08 -8.09
N VAL A 60 3.50 -1.00 -7.26
CA VAL A 60 4.24 -2.19 -6.82
C VAL A 60 4.62 -3.07 -8.01
N LEU A 61 3.69 -3.35 -8.92
CA LEU A 61 3.97 -4.15 -10.12
C LEU A 61 5.00 -3.47 -11.03
N TYR A 62 4.85 -2.17 -11.29
CA TYR A 62 5.78 -1.41 -12.11
C TYR A 62 7.20 -1.45 -11.54
N ARG A 63 7.34 -1.25 -10.22
CA ARG A 63 8.63 -1.29 -9.56
C ARG A 63 9.20 -2.71 -9.50
N GLY A 64 8.38 -3.71 -9.22
CA GLY A 64 8.79 -5.11 -9.19
C GLY A 64 9.21 -5.67 -10.56
N VAL A 65 8.74 -5.10 -11.67
CA VAL A 65 9.18 -5.45 -13.04
C VAL A 65 10.44 -4.69 -13.46
N ARG A 66 10.73 -3.54 -12.84
CA ARG A 66 11.82 -2.64 -13.23
C ARG A 66 13.07 -2.74 -12.34
N ASN A 67 12.98 -3.46 -11.21
CA ASN A 67 14.11 -3.90 -10.38
C ASN A 67 14.59 -5.30 -10.80
#